data_AF-A0A949M4R2-F1
#
_entry.id   AF-A0A949M4R2-F1
#
_cell.length_a   1.000
_cell.length_b   1.000
_cell.length_c   1.000
_cell.angle_alpha   90.00
_cell.angle_beta   90.00
_cell.angle_gamma   90.00
#
_symmetry.space_group_name_H-M   'P 1'
#
loop_
_entity.id
_entity.type
_entity.pdbx_description
1 polymer ?
#
loop_
_entity_poly.entity_id
_entity_poly.type
_entity_poly.pdbx_seq_one_letter_code
_entity_poly.pdbx_strand_id
1 'polypeptide(L)'
;LAFTTTPTRLRAFYRQRSRWARGMVQGLNRHGAGMLARGKAFAYSVLVDYVLPWIDFALIVVMVPGVILAFTGRFYVIGWLTFAVLLLNFVILRFMAWKQDAVWDNAGLPRYRDPVGLFIYAVSFQALVAPASLIGYWQAITRRRDRW
;
A
#
# COMPACT_ATOMS: atom_id res chain seq x y z
N LEU A 1 8.73 15.02 -22.74
CA LEU A 1 9.47 14.44 -21.60
C LEU A 1 8.90 15.02 -20.32
N ALA A 2 8.12 14.24 -19.56
CA ALA A 2 7.67 14.66 -18.23
C ALA A 2 8.81 14.39 -17.24
N PHE A 3 9.68 15.38 -17.02
CA PHE A 3 10.70 15.30 -15.96
C PHE A 3 9.98 15.38 -14.61
N THR A 4 9.85 14.24 -13.92
CA THR A 4 9.25 14.19 -12.60
C THR A 4 10.33 14.42 -11.55
N THR A 5 10.21 15.52 -10.81
CA THR A 5 11.08 15.80 -9.67
C THR A 5 10.71 14.84 -8.54
N THR A 6 11.60 13.90 -8.21
CA THR A 6 11.42 13.03 -7.04
C THR A 6 11.77 13.80 -5.77
N PRO A 7 11.03 13.60 -4.67
CA PRO A 7 11.33 14.28 -3.41
C PRO A 7 12.68 13.81 -2.87
N THR A 8 13.63 14.73 -2.74
CA THR A 8 14.97 14.47 -2.16
C THR A 8 14.95 14.38 -0.64
N ARG A 9 13.83 14.77 0.01
CA ARG A 9 13.66 14.76 1.46
C ARG A 9 12.56 13.80 1.88
N LEU A 10 12.83 13.01 2.93
CA LEU A 10 11.85 12.07 3.52
C LEU A 10 10.53 12.77 3.88
N ARG A 11 10.58 13.96 4.50
CA ARG A 11 9.36 14.72 4.82
C ARG A 11 8.51 15.06 3.58
N ALA A 12 9.15 15.34 2.45
CA ALA A 12 8.43 15.61 1.20
C ALA A 12 7.80 14.33 0.64
N PHE A 13 8.50 13.20 0.70
CA PHE A 13 7.98 11.89 0.35
C PHE A 13 6.75 11.50 1.19
N TYR A 14 6.82 11.65 2.52
CA TYR A 14 5.70 11.35 3.42
C TYR A 14 4.47 12.20 3.10
N ARG A 15 4.65 13.51 2.83
CA ARG A 15 3.54 14.39 2.43
C ARG A 15 2.92 13.97 1.10
N GLN A 16 3.74 13.60 0.12
CA GLN A 16 3.25 13.15 -1.17
C GLN A 16 2.42 11.86 -1.03
N ARG A 17 2.96 10.85 -0.34
CA ARG A 17 2.27 9.57 -0.12
C ARG A 17 1.00 9.71 0.70
N SER A 18 1.03 10.54 1.74
CA SER A 18 -0.17 10.86 2.53
C SER A 18 -1.27 11.52 1.70
N ARG A 19 -0.93 12.42 0.75
CA ARG A 19 -1.93 12.99 -0.19
C ARG A 19 -2.51 11.95 -1.12
N TRP A 20 -1.69 11.02 -1.63
CA TRP A 20 -2.17 9.94 -2.50
C TRP A 20 -3.12 9.00 -1.75
N ALA A 21 -2.75 8.57 -0.55
CA ALA A 21 -3.60 7.76 0.32
C ALA A 21 -4.93 8.45 0.64
N ARG A 22 -4.90 9.76 0.90
CA ARG A 22 -6.12 10.55 1.11
C ARG A 22 -7.00 10.60 -0.14
N GLY A 23 -6.41 10.86 -1.31
CA GLY A 23 -7.12 10.90 -2.58
C GLY A 23 -7.77 9.56 -2.95
N MET A 24 -7.07 8.46 -2.69
CA MET A 24 -7.59 7.11 -2.84
C MET A 24 -8.84 6.89 -1.98
N VAL A 25 -8.78 7.17 -0.68
CA VAL A 25 -9.94 7.02 0.23
C VAL A 25 -11.11 7.92 -0.16
N GLN A 26 -10.86 9.18 -0.54
CA GLN A 26 -11.91 10.07 -1.03
C GLN A 26 -12.55 9.55 -2.33
N GLY A 27 -11.75 9.02 -3.25
CA GLY A 27 -12.20 8.40 -4.49
C GLY A 27 -13.08 7.17 -4.23
N LEU A 28 -12.63 6.28 -3.35
CA LEU A 28 -13.37 5.10 -2.92
C LEU A 28 -14.69 5.47 -2.24
N ASN A 29 -14.70 6.46 -1.36
CA ASN A 29 -15.91 6.88 -0.67
C ASN A 29 -16.96 7.49 -1.62
N ARG A 30 -16.52 8.21 -2.67
CA ARG A 30 -17.43 8.82 -3.65
C ARG A 30 -17.89 7.86 -4.76
N HIS A 31 -17.02 6.96 -5.22
CA HIS A 31 -17.26 6.16 -6.43
C HIS A 31 -16.98 4.67 -6.29
N GLY A 32 -16.38 4.21 -5.19
CA GLY A 32 -15.86 2.84 -5.05
C GLY A 32 -16.94 1.77 -5.16
N ALA A 33 -18.07 1.93 -4.49
CA ALA A 33 -19.19 0.97 -4.57
C ALA A 33 -19.76 0.86 -6.00
N GLY A 34 -19.89 1.99 -6.71
CA GLY A 34 -20.36 2.01 -8.09
C GLY A 34 -19.35 1.44 -9.10
N MET A 35 -18.05 1.54 -8.82
CA MET A 35 -17.00 0.94 -9.65
C MET A 35 -16.93 -0.58 -9.47
N LEU A 36 -17.07 -1.07 -8.24
CA LEU A 36 -17.14 -2.52 -7.95
C LEU A 36 -18.39 -3.15 -8.58
N ALA A 37 -19.55 -2.54 -8.44
CA ALA A 37 -20.81 -3.05 -8.97
C ALA A 37 -20.84 -3.16 -10.51
N ARG A 38 -20.02 -2.35 -11.22
CA ARG A 38 -19.93 -2.39 -12.69
C ARG A 38 -19.08 -3.53 -13.23
N GLY A 39 -18.38 -4.31 -12.38
CA GLY A 39 -17.71 -5.55 -12.77
C GLY A 39 -16.65 -5.43 -13.88
N LYS A 40 -16.13 -4.23 -14.14
CA LYS A 40 -15.16 -3.98 -15.22
C LYS A 40 -13.77 -4.52 -14.85
N ALA A 41 -12.89 -4.60 -15.85
CA ALA A 41 -11.49 -5.01 -15.67
C ALA A 41 -10.72 -4.25 -14.57
N PHE A 42 -11.17 -3.07 -14.13
CA PHE A 42 -10.57 -2.28 -13.04
C PHE A 42 -11.09 -2.63 -11.63
N ALA A 43 -12.07 -3.52 -11.50
CA ALA A 43 -12.67 -3.88 -10.21
C ALA A 43 -11.65 -4.49 -9.23
N TYR A 44 -10.62 -5.19 -9.72
CA TYR A 44 -9.56 -5.72 -8.86
C TYR A 44 -8.71 -4.61 -8.24
N SER A 45 -8.46 -3.51 -8.96
CA SER A 45 -7.70 -2.36 -8.43
C SER A 45 -8.49 -1.69 -7.32
N VAL A 46 -9.78 -1.48 -7.52
CA VAL A 46 -10.69 -0.93 -6.51
C VAL A 46 -10.76 -1.83 -5.28
N LEU A 47 -10.84 -3.15 -5.47
CA LEU A 47 -10.85 -4.12 -4.37
C LEU A 47 -9.55 -4.04 -3.56
N VAL A 48 -8.39 -3.98 -4.22
CA VAL A 48 -7.12 -3.84 -3.52
C VAL A 48 -7.03 -2.49 -2.80
N ASP A 49 -7.52 -1.41 -3.39
CA ASP A 49 -7.58 -0.09 -2.74
C ASP A 49 -8.46 -0.10 -1.47
N TYR A 50 -9.50 -0.94 -1.41
CA TYR A 50 -10.27 -1.16 -0.17
C TYR A 50 -9.51 -1.98 0.88
N VAL A 51 -8.67 -2.92 0.46
CA VAL A 51 -7.92 -3.82 1.34
C VAL A 51 -6.65 -3.14 1.88
N LEU A 52 -6.02 -2.26 1.11
CA LEU A 52 -4.77 -1.58 1.46
C LEU A 52 -4.81 -0.86 2.83
N PRO A 53 -5.85 -0.08 3.19
CA PRO A 53 -5.92 0.56 4.51
C PRO A 53 -5.87 -0.40 5.69
N TRP A 54 -6.49 -1.58 5.55
CA TRP A 54 -6.50 -2.60 6.59
C TRP A 54 -5.13 -3.25 6.76
N ILE A 55 -4.42 -3.48 5.66
CA ILE A 55 -3.06 -4.03 5.68
C ILE A 55 -2.08 -3.03 6.27
N ASP A 56 -2.13 -1.77 5.82
CA ASP A 56 -1.25 -0.72 6.35
C ASP A 56 -1.47 -0.53 7.86
N PHE A 57 -2.73 -0.58 8.32
CA PHE A 57 -3.06 -0.52 9.73
C PHE A 57 -2.54 -1.74 10.51
N ALA A 58 -2.80 -2.95 10.00
CA ALA A 58 -2.30 -4.18 10.61
C ALA A 58 -0.76 -4.20 10.68
N LEU A 59 -0.09 -3.75 9.62
CA LEU A 59 1.36 -3.62 9.57
C LEU A 59 1.83 -2.69 10.69
N ILE A 60 1.26 -1.50 10.85
CA ILE A 60 1.70 -0.58 11.93
C ILE A 60 1.41 -1.13 13.32
N VAL A 61 0.22 -1.68 13.54
CA VAL A 61 -0.22 -2.19 14.85
C VAL A 61 0.54 -3.46 15.26
N VAL A 62 0.99 -4.28 14.31
CA VAL A 62 1.77 -5.49 14.61
C VAL A 62 3.26 -5.19 14.63
N MET A 63 3.77 -4.43 13.66
CA MET A 63 5.19 -4.14 13.49
C MET A 63 5.72 -3.24 14.61
N VAL A 64 5.01 -2.18 15.00
CA VAL A 64 5.52 -1.24 16.02
C VAL A 64 5.66 -1.92 17.40
N PRO A 65 4.63 -2.59 17.94
CA PRO A 65 4.79 -3.38 19.16
C PRO A 65 5.76 -4.55 18.97
N GLY A 66 5.82 -5.16 17.79
CA GLY A 66 6.76 -6.23 17.49
C GLY A 66 8.22 -5.84 17.61
N VAL A 67 8.57 -4.66 17.10
CA VAL A 67 9.91 -4.10 17.26
C VAL A 67 10.19 -3.81 18.73
N ILE A 68 9.23 -3.22 19.47
CA ILE A 68 9.38 -2.93 20.91
C ILE A 68 9.56 -4.23 21.72
N LEU A 69 8.79 -5.28 21.43
CA LEU A 69 8.88 -6.56 22.12
C LEU A 69 10.10 -7.38 21.71
N ALA A 70 10.61 -7.21 20.49
CA ALA A 70 11.88 -7.79 20.08
C ALA A 70 13.02 -7.29 20.96
N PHE A 71 13.03 -6.01 21.33
CA PHE A 71 14.01 -5.46 22.27
C PHE A 71 13.85 -5.98 23.72
N THR A 72 12.68 -6.51 24.09
CA THR A 72 12.43 -7.09 25.42
C THR A 72 12.54 -8.63 25.47
N GLY A 73 12.98 -9.26 24.38
CA GLY A 73 13.28 -10.70 24.31
C GLY A 73 12.05 -11.62 24.14
N ARG A 74 10.84 -11.07 23.94
CA ARG A 74 9.60 -11.84 23.76
C ARG A 74 9.21 -11.95 22.29
N PHE A 75 10.03 -12.66 21.51
CA PHE A 75 9.94 -12.67 20.05
C PHE A 75 8.83 -13.58 19.49
N TYR A 76 8.45 -14.64 20.21
CA TYR A 76 7.67 -15.74 19.63
C TYR A 76 6.28 -15.35 19.12
N VAL A 77 5.48 -14.64 19.93
CA VAL A 77 4.08 -14.33 19.56
C VAL A 77 4.03 -13.31 18.42
N ILE A 78 4.89 -12.30 18.46
CA ILE A 78 4.82 -11.21 17.49
C ILE A 78 5.61 -11.52 16.21
N GLY A 79 6.61 -12.40 16.29
CA GLY A 79 7.28 -12.95 15.12
C GLY A 79 6.28 -13.61 14.17
N TRP A 80 5.38 -14.45 14.69
CA TRP A 80 4.35 -15.12 13.88
C TRP A 80 3.34 -14.14 13.27
N LEU A 81 2.89 -13.15 14.04
CA LEU A 81 1.96 -12.14 13.53
C LEU A 81 2.61 -11.26 12.45
N THR A 82 3.86 -10.83 12.67
CA THR A 82 4.61 -10.02 11.70
C THR A 82 4.83 -10.82 10.42
N PHE A 83 5.21 -12.10 10.55
CA PHE A 83 5.36 -13.01 9.42
C PHE A 83 4.06 -13.18 8.64
N ALA A 84 2.92 -13.37 9.33
CA ALA A 84 1.61 -13.50 8.68
C ALA A 84 1.22 -12.23 7.89
N VAL A 85 1.48 -11.04 8.43
CA VAL A 85 1.21 -9.78 7.73
C VAL A 85 2.12 -9.60 6.51
N LEU A 86 3.42 -9.91 6.66
CA LEU A 86 4.36 -9.89 5.53
C LEU A 86 3.99 -10.88 4.44
N LEU A 87 3.52 -12.08 4.82
CA LEU A 87 3.05 -13.10 3.90
C LEU A 87 1.81 -12.62 3.13
N LEU A 88 0.82 -12.08 3.83
CA LEU A 88 -0.39 -11.52 3.21
C LEU A 88 -0.04 -10.41 2.21
N ASN A 89 0.87 -9.53 2.62
CA ASN A 89 1.35 -8.45 1.76
C ASN A 89 2.06 -8.99 0.50
N PHE A 90 2.92 -9.99 0.66
CA PHE A 90 3.59 -10.63 -0.46
C PHE A 90 2.58 -11.28 -1.43
N VAL A 91 1.55 -11.95 -0.92
CA VAL A 91 0.47 -12.52 -1.73
C VAL A 91 -0.22 -11.46 -2.58
N ILE A 92 -0.52 -10.29 -2.00
CA ILE A 92 -1.20 -9.19 -2.71
C ILE A 92 -0.30 -8.55 -3.76
N LEU A 93 0.97 -8.29 -3.42
CA LEU A 93 1.95 -7.79 -4.38
C LEU A 93 2.15 -8.77 -5.54
N ARG A 94 2.17 -10.07 -5.25
CA ARG A 94 2.29 -11.11 -6.27
C ARG A 94 1.05 -11.19 -7.15
N PHE A 95 -0.14 -11.10 -6.56
CA PHE A 95 -1.41 -11.04 -7.30
C PHE A 95 -1.46 -9.81 -8.22
N MET A 96 -1.03 -8.65 -7.73
CA MET A 96 -0.94 -7.42 -8.51
C MET A 96 0.07 -7.55 -9.66
N ALA A 97 1.26 -8.10 -9.40
CA ALA A 97 2.25 -8.35 -10.44
C ALA A 97 1.71 -9.28 -11.54
N TRP A 98 0.97 -10.33 -11.16
CA TRP A 98 0.33 -11.23 -12.12
C TRP A 98 -0.74 -10.54 -12.97
N LYS A 99 -1.56 -9.65 -12.37
CA LYS A 99 -2.53 -8.85 -13.13
C LYS A 99 -1.85 -7.83 -14.04
N GLN A 100 -0.73 -7.25 -13.61
CA GLN A 100 0.07 -6.36 -14.44
C GLN A 100 0.64 -7.09 -15.65
N ASP A 101 1.10 -8.35 -15.51
CA ASP A 101 1.62 -9.12 -16.65
C ASP A 101 0.63 -9.15 -17.83
N ALA A 102 -0.67 -9.32 -17.54
CA ALA A 102 -1.72 -9.29 -18.57
C ALA A 102 -1.86 -7.91 -19.24
N VAL A 103 -1.56 -6.82 -18.53
CA VAL A 103 -1.55 -5.45 -19.08
C VAL A 103 -0.33 -5.24 -19.97
N TRP A 104 0.85 -5.72 -19.55
CA TRP A 104 2.07 -5.67 -20.35
C TRP A 104 1.93 -6.45 -21.66
N ASP A 105 1.33 -7.64 -21.60
CA ASP A 105 1.05 -8.46 -22.78
C ASP A 105 0.10 -7.74 -23.76
N ASN A 106 -0.99 -7.16 -23.27
CA ASN A 106 -1.92 -6.38 -24.10
C ASN A 106 -1.30 -5.11 -24.67
N ALA A 107 -0.29 -4.54 -24.00
CA ALA A 107 0.43 -3.35 -24.46
C ALA A 107 1.59 -3.69 -25.43
N GLY A 108 1.89 -4.97 -25.67
CA GLY A 108 2.99 -5.41 -26.53
C GLY A 108 4.38 -5.09 -25.96
N LEU A 109 4.48 -4.91 -24.64
CA LEU A 109 5.73 -4.50 -23.97
C LEU A 109 6.44 -5.72 -23.35
N PRO A 110 7.79 -5.75 -23.34
CA PRO A 110 8.54 -6.85 -22.75
C PRO A 110 8.32 -6.91 -21.22
N ARG A 111 8.15 -8.13 -20.70
CA ARG A 111 8.00 -8.35 -19.25
C ARG A 111 9.36 -8.19 -18.56
N TYR A 112 9.45 -7.26 -17.62
CA TYR A 112 10.58 -7.16 -16.70
C TYR A 112 10.19 -7.76 -15.35
N ARG A 113 10.93 -8.78 -14.88
CA ARG A 113 10.70 -9.42 -13.58
C ARG A 113 11.97 -9.41 -12.75
N ASP A 114 11.88 -8.75 -11.60
CA ASP A 114 12.91 -8.79 -10.56
C ASP A 114 12.27 -9.28 -9.25
N PRO A 115 12.31 -10.60 -8.96
CA PRO A 115 11.70 -11.16 -7.77
C PRO A 115 12.41 -10.73 -6.48
N VAL A 116 13.72 -10.46 -6.56
CA VAL A 116 14.52 -9.97 -5.42
C VAL A 116 14.14 -8.53 -5.14
N GLY A 117 14.09 -7.70 -6.18
CA GLY A 117 13.60 -6.33 -6.08
C GLY A 117 12.18 -6.26 -5.52
N LEU A 118 11.28 -7.17 -5.95
CA LEU A 118 9.93 -7.27 -5.41
C LEU A 118 9.90 -7.62 -3.92
N PHE A 119 10.76 -8.55 -3.48
CA PHE A 119 10.86 -8.91 -2.06
C PHE A 119 11.40 -7.75 -1.22
N ILE A 120 12.48 -7.11 -1.65
CA ILE A 120 13.06 -5.94 -0.97
C ILE A 120 12.03 -4.82 -0.91
N TYR A 121 11.30 -4.59 -1.99
CA TYR A 121 10.19 -3.63 -2.03
C TYR A 121 9.11 -3.98 -1.01
N ALA A 122 8.65 -5.23 -0.96
CA ALA A 122 7.59 -5.69 -0.06
C ALA A 122 7.92 -5.49 1.44
N VAL A 123 9.21 -5.57 1.80
CA VAL A 123 9.63 -5.45 3.20
C VAL A 123 10.04 -4.01 3.53
N SER A 124 11.01 -3.46 2.79
CA SER A 124 11.65 -2.19 3.14
C SER A 124 10.81 -0.98 2.75
N PHE A 125 10.23 -1.00 1.55
CA PHE A 125 9.47 0.15 1.06
C PHE A 125 8.13 0.28 1.80
N GLN A 126 7.51 -0.85 2.14
CA GLN A 126 6.24 -0.87 2.85
C GLN A 126 6.36 -0.29 4.27
N ALA A 127 7.46 -0.57 4.97
CA ALA A 127 7.73 -0.01 6.29
C ALA A 127 7.78 1.54 6.29
N LEU A 128 8.20 2.15 5.17
CA LEU A 128 8.22 3.61 5.00
C LEU A 128 6.88 4.18 4.52
N VAL A 129 6.17 3.46 3.65
CA VAL A 129 4.91 3.93 3.05
C VAL A 129 3.73 3.77 3.99
N ALA A 130 3.60 2.64 4.68
CA ALA A 130 2.48 2.38 5.61
C ALA A 130 2.23 3.51 6.62
N PRO A 131 3.23 4.07 7.32
CA PRO A 131 2.97 5.18 8.25
C PRO A 131 2.53 6.46 7.53
N ALA A 132 3.06 6.74 6.34
CA ALA A 132 2.63 7.89 5.53
C ALA A 132 1.20 7.73 5.02
N SER A 133 0.83 6.52 4.59
CA SER A 133 -0.52 6.17 4.14
C SER A 133 -1.53 6.27 5.26
N LEU A 134 -1.21 5.76 6.46
CA LEU A 134 -2.08 5.82 7.64
C LEU A 134 -2.42 7.26 8.04
N ILE A 135 -1.44 8.17 7.99
CA ILE A 135 -1.67 9.61 8.18
C ILE A 135 -2.65 10.15 7.13
N GLY A 136 -2.52 9.73 5.88
CA GLY A 136 -3.44 10.09 4.79
C GLY A 136 -4.87 9.58 5.03
N TYR A 137 -5.03 8.32 5.44
CA TYR A 137 -6.32 7.72 5.78
C TYR A 137 -6.98 8.43 6.97
N TRP A 138 -6.22 8.68 8.03
CA TRP A 138 -6.69 9.43 9.20
C TRP A 138 -7.16 10.83 8.81
N GLN A 139 -6.42 11.52 7.96
CA GLN A 139 -6.81 12.83 7.45
C GLN A 139 -8.07 12.78 6.57
N ALA A 140 -8.28 11.71 5.80
CA ALA A 140 -9.49 11.53 5.01
C ALA A 140 -10.75 11.36 5.88
N ILE A 141 -10.61 10.63 7.01
CA ILE A 141 -11.72 10.38 7.95
C ILE A 141 -12.02 11.63 8.80
N THR A 142 -10.98 12.30 9.28
CA THR A 142 -11.13 13.44 10.23
C THR A 142 -11.46 14.77 9.55
N ARG A 143 -10.95 15.04 8.34
CA ARG A 143 -11.21 16.29 7.63
C ARG A 143 -12.34 16.10 6.62
N ARG A 144 -13.58 16.11 7.11
CA ARG A 144 -14.81 16.15 6.27
C ARG A 144 -15.02 17.48 5.51
N ARG A 145 -14.10 18.44 5.59
CA ARG A 145 -14.19 19.73 4.89
C ARG A 145 -12.84 20.09 4.28
N ASP A 146 -12.77 19.89 2.97
CA ASP A 146 -11.59 20.12 2.14
C ASP A 146 -11.15 21.60 2.20
N ARG A 147 -9.90 21.84 2.59
CA ARG A 147 -9.13 22.98 2.09
C ARG A 147 -8.01 22.40 1.25
N TRP A 148 -8.12 22.65 -0.05
CA TRP A 148 -7.16 22.25 -1.09
C TRP A 148 -5.78 22.85 -0.82
#